data_AF-A0A957JZA7-F1
#
_entry.id   AF-A0A957JZA7-F1
#
_cell.length_a   1.000
_cell.length_b   1.000
_cell.length_c   1.000
_cell.angle_alpha   90.00
_cell.angle_beta   90.00
_cell.angle_gamma   90.00
#
_symmetry.space_group_name_H-M   'P 1'
#
loop_
_entity.id
_entity.type
_entity.pdbx_description
1 polymer ?
#
loop_
_entity_poly.entity_id
_entity_poly.type
_entity_poly.pdbx_seq_one_letter_code
_entity_poly.pdbx_strand_id
1 'polypeptide(L)' 'MTQELRVLIAGESWETTSIHQKGFDIFTTTFYEEGVGPLQAALEASGHAVTHMPS' A
#
# COMPACT_ATOMS: atom_id res chain seq x y z
N MET A 1 -27.24 4.09 14.54
CA MET A 1 -26.11 5.01 14.32
C MET A 1 -24.86 4.16 14.36
N THR A 2 -24.14 4.03 13.25
CA THR A 2 -22.82 3.38 13.23
C THR A 2 -21.89 4.26 14.08
N GLN A 3 -21.17 3.69 15.05
CA GLN A 3 -20.16 4.46 15.78
C GLN A 3 -18.97 4.75 14.86
N GLU A 4 -18.45 5.98 14.94
CA GLU A 4 -17.20 6.34 14.29
C GLU A 4 -16.05 5.61 14.99
N LEU A 5 -15.16 5.00 14.18
CA LEU A 5 -14.00 4.27 14.64
C LEU A 5 -12.76 4.94 14.07
N ARG A 6 -11.70 4.97 14.89
CA ARG A 6 -10.36 5.37 14.44
C ARG A 6 -9.58 4.10 14.10
N VAL A 7 -9.29 3.92 12.82
CA VAL A 7 -8.67 2.71 12.27
C VAL A 7 -7.25 3.02 11.81
N LEU A 8 -6.29 2.21 12.25
CA LEU A 8 -4.92 2.21 11.72
C LEU A 8 -4.75 1.03 10.76
N ILE A 9 -4.41 1.31 9.51
CA ILE A 9 -3.93 0.29 8.57
C ILE A 9 -2.41 0.35 8.58
N ALA A 10 -1.77 -0.68 9.12
CA ALA A 10 -0.32 -0.82 9.12
C ALA A 10 0.10 -1.83 8.05
N GLY A 11 1.00 -1.43 7.15
CA GLY A 11 1.42 -2.25 6.01
C GLY A 11 0.69 -1.85 4.73
N GLU A 12 0.36 -2.83 3.88
CA GLU A 12 -0.16 -2.59 2.51
C GLU A 12 0.75 -1.67 1.69
N SER A 13 2.06 -1.76 1.92
CA SER A 13 3.09 -1.13 1.09
C SER A 13 4.26 -2.11 0.92
N TRP A 14 4.95 -2.04 -0.22
CA TRP A 14 6.12 -2.86 -0.50
C TRP A 14 7.05 -2.19 -1.50
N GLU A 15 8.33 -2.59 -1.46
CA GLU A 15 9.32 -2.26 -2.46
C GLU A 15 9.68 -3.50 -3.30
N THR A 16 9.56 -3.39 -4.61
CA THR A 16 9.96 -4.43 -5.56
C THR A 16 11.28 -4.02 -6.22
N THR A 17 12.37 -4.73 -5.90
CA THR A 17 13.62 -4.62 -6.67
C THR A 17 13.68 -5.71 -7.72
N SER A 18 13.61 -5.34 -9.00
CA SER A 18 13.73 -6.26 -10.13
C SER A 18 15.11 -6.13 -10.78
N ILE A 19 15.70 -7.29 -11.09
CA ILE A 19 16.95 -7.40 -11.84
C ILE A 19 16.61 -7.95 -13.22
N HIS A 20 16.85 -7.15 -14.25
CA HIS A 20 16.63 -7.51 -15.65
C HIS A 20 17.97 -7.85 -16.29
N GLN A 21 18.18 -9.11 -16.66
CA GLN A 21 19.39 -9.54 -17.35
C GLN A 21 19.12 -9.76 -18.84
N LYS A 22 19.94 -9.16 -19.70
CA LYS A 22 19.89 -9.34 -21.16
C LYS A 22 21.29 -9.60 -21.69
N GLY A 23 21.63 -10.88 -21.86
CA GLY A 23 22.97 -11.29 -22.23
C GLY A 23 23.98 -10.94 -21.13
N PHE A 24 24.96 -10.10 -21.46
CA PHE A 24 25.97 -9.61 -20.53
C PHE A 24 25.46 -8.47 -19.62
N ASP A 25 24.45 -7.72 -20.08
CA ASP A 25 23.99 -6.51 -19.39
C ASP A 25 22.98 -6.81 -18.28
N ILE A 26 23.05 -6.02 -17.21
CA ILE A 26 22.13 -6.03 -16.07
C ILE A 26 21.52 -4.63 -15.90
N PHE A 27 20.20 -4.58 -15.77
CA PHE A 27 19.45 -3.37 -15.44
C PHE A 27 18.66 -3.61 -14.17
N THR A 28 18.70 -2.68 -13.22
CA THR A 28 17.92 -2.76 -11.98
C THR A 28 16.81 -1.73 -12.03
N THR A 29 15.60 -2.15 -11.65
CA THR A 29 14.47 -1.25 -11.43
C THR A 29 13.90 -1.49 -10.04
N THR A 30 13.68 -0.41 -9.29
CA THR A 30 13.00 -0.48 -7.99
C THR A 30 11.67 0.26 -8.09
N PHE A 31 10.61 -0.37 -7.61
CA PHE A 31 9.27 0.19 -7.55
C PHE A 31 8.81 0.21 -6.09
N TYR A 32 8.08 1.26 -5.72
CA TYR A 32 7.30 1.31 -4.49
C TYR A 32 5.82 1.25 -4.85
N GLU A 33 5.06 0.46 -4.10
CA GLU A 33 3.65 0.21 -4.37
C GLU A 33 2.86 0.20 -3.05
N GLU A 34 1.61 0.65 -3.10
CA GLU A 34 0.67 0.60 -1.98
C GLU A 34 -0.64 -0.09 -2.40
N GLY A 35 -1.10 -1.03 -1.58
CA GLY A 35 -2.33 -1.79 -1.76
C GLY A 35 -3.54 -1.25 -0.98
N VAL A 36 -3.36 -0.18 -0.19
CA VAL A 36 -4.33 0.25 0.83
C VAL A 36 -5.66 0.79 0.28
N GLY A 37 -5.67 1.25 -0.97
CA GLY A 37 -6.77 2.05 -1.54
C GLY A 37 -8.18 1.47 -1.38
N PRO A 38 -8.46 0.24 -1.83
CA PRO A 38 -9.81 -0.33 -1.74
C PRO A 38 -10.33 -0.48 -0.31
N LEU A 39 -9.47 -0.89 0.63
CA LEU A 39 -9.86 -1.07 2.03
C LEU A 39 -10.09 0.28 2.73
N GLN A 40 -9.20 1.24 2.52
CA GLN A 40 -9.34 2.58 3.06
C GLN A 40 -10.63 3.24 2.57
N ALA A 41 -10.91 3.18 1.27
CA ALA A 41 -12.11 3.74 0.69
C ALA A 41 -13.40 3.14 1.28
N ALA A 42 -13.42 1.81 1.51
CA ALA A 42 -14.58 1.15 2.11
C ALA A 42 -14.81 1.57 3.58
N LEU A 43 -13.74 1.75 4.35
CA LEU A 43 -13.81 2.18 5.75
C LEU A 43 -14.24 3.64 5.88
N GLU A 44 -13.69 4.52 5.05
CA GLU A 44 -14.07 5.94 4.99
C GLU A 44 -15.52 6.11 4.53
N ALA A 45 -15.96 5.35 3.53
CA ALA A 45 -17.36 5.34 3.07
C ALA A 45 -18.34 4.84 4.14
N SER A 46 -17.86 4.01 5.08
CA SER A 46 -18.62 3.54 6.24
C SER A 46 -18.66 4.54 7.41
N GLY A 47 -17.97 5.68 7.28
CA GLY A 47 -17.95 6.75 8.28
C GLY A 47 -16.86 6.60 9.35
N HIS A 48 -15.78 5.85 9.07
CA HIS A 48 -14.66 5.68 9.98
C HIS A 48 -13.48 6.59 9.59
N ALA A 49 -12.73 7.06 10.58
CA ALA A 49 -11.49 7.79 10.36
C ALA A 49 -10.33 6.80 10.19
N VAL A 50 -9.64 6.84 9.05
CA VAL A 50 -8.56 5.91 8.73
C VAL A 50 -7.21 6.64 8.73
N THR A 51 -6.20 6.03 9.30
CA THR A 51 -4.79 6.42 9.16
C THR A 51 -4.04 5.24 8.55
N HIS A 52 -3.28 5.51 7.48
CA HIS A 52 -2.39 4.52 6.87
C HIS A 52 -0.96 4.74 7.34
N MET A 53 -0.30 3.67 7.77
CA MET A 53 1.10 3.62 8.14
C MET A 53 1.79 2.59 7.24
N PRO A 54 2.56 3.04 6.24
CA PRO A 54 3.39 2.16 5.41
C PRO A 54 4.41 1.36 6.23
N SER A 55 4.89 0.25 5.66
CA SER A 55 6.07 -0.51 6.11
C SER A 55 7.38 0.10 5.64
#